data_AF-A0A8T5V6R6-F1
#
_entry.id   AF-A0A8T5V6R6-F1
#
_cell.length_a   1.000
_cell.length_b   1.000
_cell.length_c   1.000
_cell.angle_alpha   90.00
_cell.angle_beta   90.00
_cell.angle_gamma   90.00
#
_symmetry.space_group_name_H-M   'P 1'
#
loop_
_entity.id
_entity.type
_entity.pdbx_description
1 polymer ?
#
loop_
_entity_poly.entity_id
_entity_poly.type
_entity_poly.pdbx_seq_one_letter_code
_entity_poly.pdbx_strand_id
1 'polypeptide(L)'
;MSQKSARLTVADTLDHSQGARMSESIKPEDEKENTSAQLSIAANLVLSSEHREALQKMQSEWVRVVKQFSEGYRAFAEALMPRAFELREQINAFSRHIAPFLAQLKEVAEKAPPAYRNALLLLGENGWYMDLEMSLAAPLDLGRALKNGDIEHAENALVTYFEARVDQIERFLVEAHPRRAKVLTSAFAAHKAGQFDLSIPVLLAQTDGICRDEAGQYLFMGPRGRERDKRYKGKPGIAVYADEMASDTFLSVVLSPLGEKLPINASESERADGWTALNRHMVLHGESVDYGTKINSLKAISLINYVASSLKLIERGAT
;
A
#
# COMPACT_ATOMS: atom_id res chain seq x y z
N MET A 1 -18.87 54.33 10.98
CA MET A 1 -17.78 54.40 11.97
C MET A 1 -16.84 53.22 11.70
N SER A 2 -15.52 53.28 11.76
CA SER A 2 -14.48 54.29 11.60
C SER A 2 -13.18 53.48 11.48
N GLN A 3 -12.25 53.94 10.66
CA GLN A 3 -10.93 53.35 10.40
C GLN A 3 -10.00 53.30 11.63
N LYS A 4 -8.95 52.44 11.54
CA LYS A 4 -7.48 52.68 11.68
C LYS A 4 -6.80 51.40 12.21
N SER A 5 -5.85 50.76 11.51
CA SER A 5 -4.46 51.14 11.13
C SER A 5 -3.52 51.33 12.31
N ALA A 6 -2.49 50.46 12.43
CA ALA A 6 -1.10 50.84 12.75
C ALA A 6 -0.12 49.69 12.46
N ARG A 7 0.87 49.99 11.61
CA ARG A 7 2.17 49.30 11.41
C ARG A 7 3.17 49.76 12.49
N LEU A 8 4.26 49.00 12.70
CA LEU A 8 5.68 49.42 12.68
C LEU A 8 6.54 48.18 13.07
N THR A 9 7.45 47.57 12.26
CA THR A 9 8.82 47.96 11.80
C THR A 9 9.73 48.39 12.95
N VAL A 10 11.01 48.04 13.12
CA VAL A 10 12.15 47.51 12.31
C VAL A 10 13.30 47.27 13.33
N ALA A 11 14.25 46.33 13.18
CA ALA A 11 15.66 46.52 12.74
C ALA A 11 16.52 45.59 13.62
N ASP A 12 17.43 44.75 13.07
CA ASP A 12 18.87 45.03 12.85
C ASP A 12 19.68 44.99 14.17
N THR A 13 20.86 44.38 14.32
CA THR A 13 21.98 44.13 13.40
C THR A 13 23.15 43.49 14.19
N LEU A 14 24.02 42.73 13.49
CA LEU A 14 25.51 42.71 13.59
C LEU A 14 26.18 42.23 14.91
N ASP A 15 27.41 41.73 15.00
CA ASP A 15 28.47 41.23 14.10
C ASP A 15 29.73 41.02 15.00
N HIS A 16 30.73 40.29 14.50
CA HIS A 16 32.16 40.36 14.86
C HIS A 16 32.58 39.82 16.24
N SER A 17 33.78 39.28 16.48
CA SER A 17 34.95 38.91 15.67
C SER A 17 36.04 38.43 16.65
N GLN A 18 36.89 37.49 16.21
CA GLN A 18 38.36 37.41 16.42
C GLN A 18 39.04 37.43 17.80
N GLY A 19 40.17 36.68 17.87
CA GLY A 19 41.32 36.90 18.76
C GLY A 19 41.74 35.61 19.50
N ALA A 20 42.71 34.79 19.08
CA ALA A 20 44.16 34.94 18.85
C ALA A 20 45.05 34.90 20.11
N ARG A 21 46.02 33.94 20.11
CA ARG A 21 47.39 33.97 20.71
C ARG A 21 47.47 33.89 22.25
N MET A 22 48.44 33.27 22.95
CA MET A 22 49.86 32.88 22.79
C MET A 22 50.16 31.82 23.90
N SER A 23 50.81 30.67 23.67
CA SER A 23 52.26 30.36 23.61
C SER A 23 53.08 30.54 24.91
N GLU A 24 53.61 29.44 25.45
CA GLU A 24 54.92 29.27 26.13
C GLU A 24 55.21 27.75 26.10
N SER A 25 56.04 27.16 25.23
CA SER A 25 57.50 27.20 25.07
C SER A 25 58.29 26.75 26.30
N ILE A 26 58.73 25.48 26.35
CA ILE A 26 60.12 25.04 26.56
C ILE A 26 60.34 23.68 25.85
N LYS A 27 61.33 23.63 24.96
CA LYS A 27 62.06 22.49 24.36
C LYS A 27 63.52 22.60 24.89
N PRO A 28 64.48 21.72 24.55
CA PRO A 28 64.47 20.27 24.28
C PRO A 28 65.66 19.55 24.99
N GLU A 29 65.70 18.21 24.95
CA GLU A 29 66.92 17.38 24.86
C GLU A 29 66.42 15.96 24.56
N ASP A 30 66.55 15.48 23.32
CA ASP A 30 67.66 14.63 22.84
C ASP A 30 67.76 13.32 23.64
N GLU A 31 67.83 12.13 23.07
CA GLU A 31 67.73 11.62 21.71
C GLU A 31 67.78 10.09 21.89
N LYS A 32 67.08 9.35 21.03
CA LYS A 32 67.24 7.91 20.74
C LYS A 32 66.46 6.90 21.60
N GLU A 33 65.83 6.01 20.82
CA GLU A 33 65.17 4.75 21.21
C GLU A 33 63.89 4.96 22.02
N ASN A 34 62.71 4.51 21.60
CA ASN A 34 62.46 3.17 21.13
C ASN A 34 61.04 3.10 20.55
N THR A 35 60.94 2.50 19.38
CA THR A 35 59.71 2.10 18.71
C THR A 35 59.04 0.96 19.50
N SER A 36 58.50 1.24 20.70
CA SER A 36 58.02 0.17 21.60
C SER A 36 56.81 0.51 22.49
N ALA A 37 56.13 1.64 22.28
CA ALA A 37 54.97 2.03 23.11
C ALA A 37 53.59 1.55 22.59
N GLN A 38 53.54 0.68 21.58
CA GLN A 38 52.31 -0.01 21.15
C GLN A 38 52.26 -1.51 21.52
N LEU A 39 53.17 -1.99 22.37
CA LEU A 39 53.26 -3.42 22.74
C LEU A 39 53.52 -3.64 24.25
N SER A 40 52.71 -3.06 25.14
CA SER A 40 52.87 -3.32 26.57
C SER A 40 51.58 -3.49 27.38
N ILE A 41 50.60 -4.21 26.84
CA ILE A 41 49.67 -5.01 27.67
C ILE A 41 49.47 -6.38 26.99
N ALA A 42 50.58 -7.08 26.77
CA ALA A 42 50.57 -8.47 26.33
C ALA A 42 51.58 -9.27 27.17
N ALA A 43 51.26 -9.49 28.45
CA ALA A 43 51.75 -10.63 29.24
C ALA A 43 51.16 -10.54 30.66
N ASN A 44 50.09 -11.29 30.92
CA ASN A 44 49.95 -12.14 32.11
C ASN A 44 48.57 -12.81 32.12
N LEU A 45 48.43 -13.84 31.28
CA LEU A 45 47.49 -14.94 31.52
C LEU A 45 48.06 -16.18 30.82
N VAL A 46 49.01 -16.82 31.51
CA VAL A 46 49.43 -18.18 31.15
C VAL A 46 48.27 -19.10 31.50
N LEU A 47 47.40 -19.36 30.53
CA LEU A 47 46.37 -20.40 30.62
C LEU A 47 47.07 -21.75 30.87
N SER A 48 46.65 -22.48 31.91
CA SER A 48 47.20 -23.80 32.23
C SER A 48 46.94 -24.80 31.09
N SER A 49 47.73 -25.88 31.03
CA SER A 49 47.61 -26.93 30.01
C SER A 49 46.21 -27.52 29.92
N GLU A 50 45.52 -27.67 31.05
CA GLU A 50 44.12 -28.13 31.12
C GLU A 50 43.13 -27.19 30.41
N HIS A 51 43.35 -25.87 30.50
CA HIS A 51 42.50 -24.90 29.81
C HIS A 51 42.72 -24.91 28.29
N ARG A 52 43.94 -25.25 27.82
CA ARG A 52 44.23 -25.39 26.38
C ARG A 52 43.58 -26.64 25.79
N GLU A 53 43.59 -27.75 26.50
CA GLU A 53 42.93 -28.99 26.07
C GLU A 53 41.39 -28.83 26.06
N ALA A 54 40.82 -28.17 27.06
CA ALA A 54 39.40 -27.86 27.10
C ALA A 54 38.96 -26.98 25.91
N LEU A 55 39.76 -25.96 25.56
CA LEU A 55 39.50 -25.09 24.41
C LEU A 55 39.61 -25.83 23.07
N GLN A 56 40.60 -26.71 22.89
CA GLN A 56 40.75 -27.50 21.66
C GLN A 56 39.60 -28.50 21.48
N LYS A 57 39.17 -29.15 22.57
CA LYS A 57 38.03 -30.07 22.54
C LYS A 57 36.75 -29.33 22.18
N MET A 58 36.49 -28.19 22.83
CA MET A 58 35.35 -27.32 22.53
C MET A 58 35.36 -26.80 21.08
N GLN A 59 36.54 -26.45 20.54
CA GLN A 59 36.69 -26.00 19.15
C GLN A 59 36.40 -27.13 18.15
N SER A 60 36.84 -28.35 18.43
CA SER A 60 36.56 -29.51 17.57
C SER A 60 35.08 -29.92 17.56
N GLU A 61 34.39 -29.78 18.70
CA GLU A 61 32.95 -30.00 18.79
C GLU A 61 32.16 -28.90 18.08
N TRP A 62 32.59 -27.63 18.22
CA TRP A 62 32.00 -26.50 17.50
C TRP A 62 32.12 -26.62 15.98
N VAL A 63 33.28 -27.04 15.46
CA VAL A 63 33.47 -27.27 14.01
C VAL A 63 32.54 -28.39 13.50
N ARG A 64 32.33 -29.44 14.31
CA ARG A 64 31.43 -30.55 13.96
C ARG A 64 29.96 -30.11 13.93
N VAL A 65 29.53 -29.32 14.91
CA VAL A 65 28.18 -28.74 14.98
C VAL A 65 27.93 -27.79 13.82
N VAL A 66 28.89 -26.92 13.49
CA VAL A 66 28.79 -25.98 12.36
C VAL A 66 28.70 -26.71 11.02
N LYS A 67 29.44 -27.81 10.84
CA LYS A 67 29.40 -28.61 9.61
C LYS A 67 28.04 -29.27 9.41
N GLN A 68 27.48 -29.89 10.47
CA GLN A 68 26.12 -30.45 10.45
C GLN A 68 25.04 -29.39 10.19
N PHE A 69 25.21 -28.19 10.73
CA PHE A 69 24.30 -27.07 10.50
C PHE A 69 24.36 -26.55 9.06
N SER A 70 25.57 -26.52 8.45
CA SER A 70 25.78 -26.05 7.08
C SER A 70 25.17 -26.96 6.01
N GLU A 71 25.16 -28.28 6.24
CA GLU A 71 24.56 -29.27 5.34
C GLU A 71 23.02 -29.21 5.40
N GLY A 72 22.44 -29.02 6.60
CA GLY A 72 21.01 -28.80 6.78
C GLY A 72 20.52 -27.46 6.19
N TYR A 73 21.32 -26.40 6.30
CA TYR A 73 21.00 -25.09 5.73
C TYR A 73 21.02 -25.10 4.20
N ARG A 74 21.90 -25.89 3.59
CA ARG A 74 21.98 -26.00 2.13
C ARG A 74 20.76 -26.72 1.53
N ALA A 75 20.32 -27.82 2.16
CA ALA A 75 19.10 -28.52 1.75
C ALA A 75 17.84 -27.66 1.97
N PHE A 76 17.80 -26.88 3.06
CA PHE A 76 16.73 -25.93 3.33
C PHE A 76 16.72 -24.76 2.33
N ALA A 77 17.89 -24.22 1.99
CA ALA A 77 18.05 -23.16 0.99
C ALA A 77 17.67 -23.64 -0.42
N GLU A 78 18.07 -24.84 -0.83
CA GLU A 78 17.68 -25.42 -2.13
C GLU A 78 16.16 -25.68 -2.21
N ALA A 79 15.50 -25.98 -1.09
CA ALA A 79 14.04 -26.16 -1.02
C ALA A 79 13.24 -24.84 -0.95
N LEU A 80 13.79 -23.79 -0.34
CA LEU A 80 13.13 -22.48 -0.24
C LEU A 80 13.40 -21.55 -1.43
N MET A 81 14.54 -21.67 -2.11
CA MET A 81 14.94 -20.75 -3.17
C MET A 81 13.97 -20.65 -4.35
N PRO A 82 13.35 -21.74 -4.85
CA PRO A 82 12.35 -21.64 -5.91
C PRO A 82 11.12 -20.82 -5.48
N ARG A 83 10.65 -21.01 -4.24
CA ARG A 83 9.54 -20.24 -3.66
C ARG A 83 9.92 -18.80 -3.32
N ALA A 84 11.16 -18.57 -2.89
CA ALA A 84 11.68 -17.24 -2.63
C ALA A 84 11.83 -16.43 -3.92
N PHE A 85 12.10 -17.07 -5.06
CA PHE A 85 12.17 -16.40 -6.37
C PHE A 85 10.78 -15.99 -6.89
N GLU A 86 9.78 -16.86 -6.79
CA GLU A 86 8.38 -16.52 -7.10
C GLU A 86 7.84 -15.41 -6.20
N LEU A 87 8.12 -15.49 -4.90
CA LEU A 87 7.77 -14.45 -3.93
C LEU A 87 8.51 -13.13 -4.21
N ARG A 88 9.77 -13.18 -4.63
CA ARG A 88 10.57 -12.00 -4.98
C ARG A 88 10.08 -11.31 -6.25
N GLU A 89 9.67 -12.05 -7.28
CA GLU A 89 9.06 -11.46 -8.47
C GLU A 89 7.72 -10.78 -8.16
N GLN A 90 6.86 -11.43 -7.36
CA GLN A 90 5.60 -10.83 -6.90
C GLN A 90 5.84 -9.59 -6.02
N ILE A 91 6.84 -9.63 -5.14
CA ILE A 91 7.27 -8.49 -4.32
C ILE A 91 7.81 -7.35 -5.20
N ASN A 92 8.61 -7.66 -6.23
CA ASN A 92 9.21 -6.67 -7.13
C ASN A 92 8.17 -5.99 -8.03
N ALA A 93 7.24 -6.75 -8.60
CA ALA A 93 6.16 -6.21 -9.42
C ALA A 93 5.31 -5.23 -8.61
N PHE A 94 4.84 -5.64 -7.44
CA PHE A 94 4.02 -4.81 -6.56
C PHE A 94 4.75 -3.59 -5.98
N SER A 95 6.03 -3.73 -5.57
CA SER A 95 6.84 -2.61 -5.08
C SER A 95 6.92 -1.46 -6.09
N ARG A 96 6.96 -1.77 -7.40
CA ARG A 96 6.98 -0.73 -8.45
C ARG A 96 5.70 0.09 -8.49
N HIS A 97 4.54 -0.51 -8.18
CA HIS A 97 3.23 0.13 -8.28
C HIS A 97 2.84 0.89 -7.00
N ILE A 98 3.20 0.38 -5.81
CA ILE A 98 2.74 0.94 -4.53
C ILE A 98 3.78 1.80 -3.80
N ALA A 99 5.08 1.61 -4.03
CA ALA A 99 6.10 2.45 -3.40
C ALA A 99 5.93 3.96 -3.69
N PRO A 100 5.55 4.40 -4.91
CA PRO A 100 5.31 5.82 -5.19
C PRO A 100 4.15 6.38 -4.37
N PHE A 101 3.10 5.59 -4.14
CA PHE A 101 1.97 5.96 -3.31
C PHE A 101 2.40 6.14 -1.85
N LEU A 102 3.07 5.14 -1.27
CA LEU A 102 3.58 5.18 0.12
C LEU A 102 4.50 6.38 0.37
N ALA A 103 5.30 6.78 -0.61
CA ALA A 103 6.15 7.96 -0.52
C ALA A 103 5.32 9.26 -0.45
N GLN A 104 4.28 9.37 -1.28
CA GLN A 104 3.35 10.52 -1.26
C GLN A 104 2.50 10.54 0.04
N LEU A 105 2.17 9.38 0.61
CA LEU A 105 1.35 9.26 1.82
C LEU A 105 1.93 10.04 3.00
N LYS A 106 3.25 9.94 3.20
CA LYS A 106 3.96 10.59 4.30
C LYS A 106 3.81 12.12 4.29
N GLU A 107 3.55 12.71 3.12
CA GLU A 107 3.46 14.15 2.93
C GLU A 107 2.04 14.69 3.20
N VAL A 108 1.00 13.87 3.01
CA VAL A 108 -0.42 14.30 3.06
C VAL A 108 -1.13 13.91 4.36
N ALA A 109 -0.65 12.87 5.06
CA ALA A 109 -1.29 12.27 6.22
C ALA A 109 -1.57 13.26 7.38
N GLU A 110 -0.79 14.34 7.51
CA GLU A 110 -0.93 15.27 8.64
C GLU A 110 -2.01 16.37 8.45
N LYS A 111 -2.51 16.63 7.22
CA LYS A 111 -3.27 17.88 6.95
C LYS A 111 -4.60 17.75 6.19
N ALA A 112 -4.89 16.64 5.53
CA ALA A 112 -6.10 16.49 4.70
C ALA A 112 -6.97 15.21 4.85
N PRO A 113 -6.91 14.39 5.93
CA PRO A 113 -7.65 13.11 5.97
C PRO A 113 -9.17 13.21 5.69
N PRO A 114 -9.95 14.15 6.28
CA PRO A 114 -11.41 14.17 6.08
C PRO A 114 -11.83 14.59 4.67
N ALA A 115 -11.16 15.59 4.09
CA ALA A 115 -11.46 16.05 2.73
C ALA A 115 -11.16 14.96 1.70
N TYR A 116 -10.04 14.26 1.89
CA TYR A 116 -9.66 13.13 1.04
C TYR A 116 -10.64 11.98 1.14
N ARG A 117 -11.04 11.60 2.36
CA ARG A 117 -12.07 10.58 2.60
C ARG A 117 -13.36 10.91 1.86
N ASN A 118 -13.86 12.13 2.02
CA ASN A 118 -15.08 12.57 1.36
C ASN A 118 -14.95 12.52 -0.17
N ALA A 119 -13.79 12.87 -0.70
CA ALA A 119 -13.53 12.78 -2.12
C ALA A 119 -13.56 11.33 -2.64
N LEU A 120 -12.95 10.38 -1.91
CA LEU A 120 -13.01 8.96 -2.26
C LEU A 120 -14.44 8.39 -2.21
N LEU A 121 -15.23 8.82 -1.22
CA LEU A 121 -16.63 8.41 -1.12
C LEU A 121 -17.47 9.00 -2.26
N LEU A 122 -17.28 10.27 -2.61
CA LEU A 122 -17.94 10.91 -3.76
C LEU A 122 -17.60 10.20 -5.08
N LEU A 123 -16.34 9.79 -5.27
CA LEU A 123 -15.97 8.95 -6.42
C LEU A 123 -16.78 7.63 -6.41
N GLY A 124 -16.81 6.94 -5.27
CA GLY A 124 -17.53 5.68 -5.10
C GLY A 124 -19.05 5.80 -5.32
N GLU A 125 -19.65 6.90 -4.87
CA GLU A 125 -21.05 7.26 -5.12
C GLU A 125 -21.34 7.46 -6.61
N ASN A 126 -20.34 7.80 -7.41
CA ASN A 126 -20.44 7.91 -8.88
C ASN A 126 -19.95 6.64 -9.61
N GLY A 127 -19.63 5.57 -8.86
CA GLY A 127 -19.19 4.28 -9.38
C GLY A 127 -17.71 4.22 -9.75
N TRP A 128 -16.91 5.22 -9.39
CA TRP A 128 -15.49 5.30 -9.66
C TRP A 128 -14.65 5.03 -8.41
N TYR A 129 -13.48 4.43 -8.59
CA TYR A 129 -12.59 4.09 -7.49
C TYR A 129 -11.17 4.57 -7.79
N MET A 130 -10.43 4.96 -6.74
CA MET A 130 -9.07 5.47 -6.87
C MET A 130 -8.11 4.35 -7.31
N ASP A 131 -7.28 4.64 -8.29
CA ASP A 131 -6.06 3.87 -8.62
C ASP A 131 -4.90 4.39 -7.75
N LEU A 132 -4.18 3.52 -7.04
CA LEU A 132 -3.08 3.96 -6.16
C LEU A 132 -1.89 4.55 -6.93
N GLU A 133 -1.85 4.40 -8.26
CA GLU A 133 -0.87 5.08 -9.12
C GLU A 133 -1.26 6.51 -9.52
N MET A 134 -2.48 6.97 -9.21
CA MET A 134 -2.84 8.37 -9.43
C MET A 134 -2.20 9.29 -8.38
N SER A 135 -2.01 10.56 -8.74
CA SER A 135 -1.58 11.59 -7.78
C SER A 135 -2.57 11.68 -6.62
N LEU A 136 -2.08 11.85 -5.38
CA LEU A 136 -2.94 12.13 -4.22
C LEU A 136 -3.79 13.39 -4.41
N ALA A 137 -3.40 14.34 -5.26
CA ALA A 137 -4.27 15.48 -5.56
C ALA A 137 -5.51 15.09 -6.38
N ALA A 138 -5.45 14.03 -7.19
CA ALA A 138 -6.47 13.71 -8.17
C ALA A 138 -7.85 13.41 -7.55
N PRO A 139 -7.97 12.58 -6.49
CA PRO A 139 -9.27 12.41 -5.83
C PRO A 139 -9.84 13.72 -5.31
N LEU A 140 -9.02 14.60 -4.73
CA LEU A 140 -9.49 15.89 -4.20
C LEU A 140 -10.07 16.79 -5.29
N ASP A 141 -9.40 16.87 -6.44
CA ASP A 141 -9.85 17.70 -7.56
C ASP A 141 -11.09 17.11 -8.24
N LEU A 142 -11.11 15.80 -8.47
CA LEU A 142 -12.28 15.10 -9.02
C LEU A 142 -13.49 15.15 -8.07
N GLY A 143 -13.27 14.94 -6.77
CA GLY A 143 -14.30 15.06 -5.75
C GLY A 143 -14.87 16.47 -5.66
N ARG A 144 -14.04 17.51 -5.87
CA ARG A 144 -14.49 18.91 -5.96
C ARG A 144 -15.35 19.13 -7.21
N ALA A 145 -14.95 18.61 -8.37
CA ALA A 145 -15.72 18.69 -9.60
C ALA A 145 -17.10 18.02 -9.44
N LEU A 146 -17.13 16.78 -8.93
CA LEU A 146 -18.36 16.04 -8.64
C LEU A 146 -19.28 16.80 -7.67
N LYS A 147 -18.72 17.32 -6.57
CA LYS A 147 -19.49 18.09 -5.58
C LYS A 147 -20.11 19.36 -6.18
N ASN A 148 -19.43 19.98 -7.14
CA ASN A 148 -19.90 21.20 -7.81
C ASN A 148 -20.88 20.92 -8.96
N GLY A 149 -21.22 19.65 -9.22
CA GLY A 149 -22.11 19.23 -10.30
C GLY A 149 -21.44 19.10 -11.66
N ASP A 150 -20.10 19.22 -11.73
CA ASP A 150 -19.34 19.05 -12.96
C ASP A 150 -19.00 17.56 -13.20
N ILE A 151 -20.07 16.76 -13.30
CA ILE A 151 -20.01 15.30 -13.36
C ILE A 151 -19.34 14.85 -14.68
N GLU A 152 -19.71 15.50 -15.79
CA GLU A 152 -19.21 15.15 -17.11
C GLU A 152 -17.69 15.36 -17.22
N HIS A 153 -17.17 16.48 -16.69
CA HIS A 153 -15.74 16.73 -16.68
C HIS A 153 -14.98 15.69 -15.85
N ALA A 154 -15.47 15.39 -14.63
CA ALA A 154 -14.85 14.41 -13.76
C ALA A 154 -14.87 13.00 -14.38
N GLU A 155 -16.00 12.60 -14.97
CA GLU A 155 -16.14 11.30 -15.63
C GLU A 155 -15.26 11.19 -16.87
N ASN A 156 -15.19 12.22 -17.72
CA ASN A 156 -14.32 12.22 -18.89
C ASN A 156 -12.83 12.14 -18.51
N ALA A 157 -12.41 12.79 -17.42
CA ALA A 157 -11.05 12.68 -16.90
C ALA A 157 -10.74 11.26 -16.42
N LEU A 158 -11.68 10.63 -15.69
CA LEU A 158 -11.54 9.25 -15.20
C LEU A 158 -11.57 8.22 -16.33
N VAL A 159 -12.45 8.40 -17.32
CA VAL A 159 -12.50 7.58 -18.53
C VAL A 159 -11.16 7.64 -19.26
N THR A 160 -10.65 8.85 -19.53
CA THR A 160 -9.35 9.04 -20.19
C THR A 160 -8.22 8.36 -19.42
N TYR A 161 -8.20 8.53 -18.09
CA TYR A 161 -7.20 7.91 -17.23
C TYR A 161 -7.25 6.39 -17.28
N PHE A 162 -8.43 5.80 -17.04
CA PHE A 162 -8.56 4.35 -16.95
C PHE A 162 -8.40 3.66 -18.30
N GLU A 163 -8.83 4.28 -19.40
CA GLU A 163 -8.57 3.77 -20.76
C GLU A 163 -7.08 3.64 -21.04
N ALA A 164 -6.27 4.63 -20.67
CA ALA A 164 -4.82 4.59 -20.84
C ALA A 164 -4.12 3.57 -19.91
N ARG A 165 -4.82 3.09 -18.87
CA ARG A 165 -4.30 2.22 -17.82
C ARG A 165 -4.74 0.76 -17.92
N VAL A 166 -5.66 0.42 -18.82
CA VAL A 166 -6.29 -0.92 -18.89
C VAL A 166 -5.23 -2.04 -18.94
N ASP A 167 -4.22 -1.94 -19.79
CA ASP A 167 -3.21 -2.99 -19.95
C ASP A 167 -2.23 -3.07 -18.76
N GLN A 168 -1.98 -1.96 -18.07
CA GLN A 168 -1.19 -1.92 -16.84
C GLN A 168 -1.96 -2.59 -15.70
N ILE A 169 -3.24 -2.26 -15.56
CA ILE A 169 -4.13 -2.83 -14.55
C ILE A 169 -4.31 -4.34 -14.78
N GLU A 170 -4.52 -4.78 -16.02
CA GLU A 170 -4.62 -6.20 -16.36
C GLU A 170 -3.37 -6.97 -15.91
N ARG A 171 -2.18 -6.48 -16.29
CA ARG A 171 -0.91 -7.10 -15.91
C ARG A 171 -0.76 -7.18 -14.40
N PHE A 172 -1.01 -6.07 -13.70
CA PHE A 172 -0.97 -6.02 -12.25
C PHE A 172 -1.88 -7.08 -11.62
N LEU A 173 -3.15 -7.16 -12.03
CA LEU A 173 -4.11 -8.10 -11.45
C LEU A 173 -3.77 -9.56 -11.75
N VAL A 174 -3.28 -9.86 -12.96
CA VAL A 174 -2.86 -11.22 -13.36
C VAL A 174 -1.64 -11.66 -12.58
N GLU A 175 -0.66 -10.78 -12.39
CA GLU A 175 0.56 -11.04 -11.61
C GLU A 175 0.25 -11.19 -10.12
N ALA A 176 -0.62 -10.33 -9.57
CA ALA A 176 -1.00 -10.35 -8.16
C ALA A 176 -1.90 -11.54 -7.78
N HIS A 177 -2.72 -12.03 -8.73
CA HIS A 177 -3.69 -13.10 -8.48
C HIS A 177 -3.58 -14.23 -9.52
N PRO A 178 -2.48 -15.01 -9.53
CA PRO A 178 -2.19 -15.99 -10.57
C PRO A 178 -3.27 -17.10 -10.69
N ARG A 179 -3.93 -17.45 -9.57
CA ARG A 179 -5.06 -18.41 -9.59
C ARG A 179 -6.27 -17.92 -10.38
N ARG A 180 -6.40 -16.60 -10.58
CA ARG A 180 -7.50 -15.93 -11.29
C ARG A 180 -7.08 -15.43 -12.68
N ALA A 181 -5.79 -15.53 -13.03
CA ALA A 181 -5.20 -15.02 -14.25
C ALA A 181 -6.04 -15.31 -15.51
N LYS A 182 -6.44 -16.56 -15.71
CA LYS A 182 -7.23 -16.97 -16.89
C LYS A 182 -8.56 -16.22 -17.00
N VAL A 183 -9.29 -16.10 -15.88
CA VAL A 183 -10.61 -15.46 -15.85
C VAL A 183 -10.47 -13.95 -16.01
N LEU A 184 -9.47 -13.35 -15.34
CA LEU A 184 -9.14 -11.93 -15.47
C LEU A 184 -8.76 -11.57 -16.92
N THR A 185 -7.82 -12.31 -17.51
CA THR A 185 -7.39 -12.11 -18.91
C THR A 185 -8.59 -12.17 -19.86
N SER A 186 -9.51 -13.11 -19.64
CA SER A 186 -10.72 -13.22 -20.46
C SER A 186 -11.64 -12.00 -20.32
N ALA A 187 -11.80 -11.48 -19.10
CA ALA A 187 -12.62 -10.30 -18.83
C ALA A 187 -12.04 -9.01 -19.44
N PHE A 188 -10.71 -8.85 -19.40
CA PHE A 188 -10.01 -7.73 -20.03
C PHE A 188 -9.99 -7.85 -21.55
N ALA A 189 -9.83 -9.05 -22.11
CA ALA A 189 -9.99 -9.29 -23.54
C ALA A 189 -11.40 -8.90 -24.02
N ALA A 190 -12.44 -9.25 -23.27
CA ALA A 190 -13.82 -8.85 -23.55
C ALA A 190 -13.98 -7.31 -23.52
N HIS A 191 -13.42 -6.62 -22.52
CA HIS A 191 -13.42 -5.15 -22.48
C HIS A 191 -12.78 -4.55 -23.74
N LYS A 192 -11.58 -5.01 -24.09
CA LYS A 192 -10.82 -4.53 -25.26
C LYS A 192 -11.53 -4.81 -26.59
N ALA A 193 -12.31 -5.88 -26.65
CA ALA A 193 -13.15 -6.22 -27.80
C ALA A 193 -14.50 -5.47 -27.83
N GLY A 194 -14.78 -4.58 -26.87
CA GLY A 194 -16.06 -3.88 -26.76
C GLY A 194 -17.21 -4.75 -26.25
N GLN A 195 -16.92 -5.97 -25.78
CA GLN A 195 -17.89 -6.92 -25.25
C GLN A 195 -18.15 -6.64 -23.76
N PHE A 196 -18.66 -5.45 -23.47
CA PHE A 196 -18.83 -4.95 -22.10
C PHE A 196 -19.80 -5.79 -21.27
N ASP A 197 -20.87 -6.32 -21.89
CA ASP A 197 -21.82 -7.23 -21.26
C ASP A 197 -21.18 -8.53 -20.75
N LEU A 198 -20.06 -8.95 -21.34
CA LEU A 198 -19.29 -10.11 -20.89
C LEU A 198 -18.23 -9.71 -19.86
N SER A 199 -17.61 -8.55 -20.04
CA SER A 199 -16.56 -8.06 -19.16
C SER A 199 -17.08 -7.70 -17.76
N ILE A 200 -18.14 -6.90 -17.69
CA ILE A 200 -18.64 -6.32 -16.43
C ILE A 200 -19.03 -7.39 -15.41
N PRO A 201 -19.87 -8.40 -15.73
CA PRO A 201 -20.28 -9.40 -14.74
C PRO A 201 -19.09 -10.21 -14.22
N VAL A 202 -18.13 -10.52 -15.08
CA VAL A 202 -16.92 -11.28 -14.72
C VAL A 202 -16.02 -10.45 -13.81
N LEU A 203 -15.77 -9.19 -14.14
CA LEU A 203 -14.99 -8.28 -13.28
C LEU A 203 -15.61 -8.15 -11.90
N LEU A 204 -16.93 -7.89 -11.82
CA LEU A 204 -17.63 -7.80 -10.53
C LEU A 204 -17.53 -9.10 -9.72
N ALA A 205 -17.70 -10.27 -10.36
CA ALA A 205 -17.54 -11.55 -9.67
C ALA A 205 -16.09 -11.77 -9.19
N GLN A 206 -15.08 -11.39 -9.99
CA GLN A 206 -13.69 -11.52 -9.60
C GLN A 206 -13.29 -10.55 -8.48
N THR A 207 -13.89 -9.36 -8.40
CA THR A 207 -13.70 -8.45 -7.24
C THR A 207 -14.05 -9.14 -5.92
N ASP A 208 -15.23 -9.78 -5.86
CA ASP A 208 -15.66 -10.52 -4.66
C ASP A 208 -14.74 -11.72 -4.38
N GLY A 209 -14.29 -12.38 -5.45
CA GLY A 209 -13.33 -13.47 -5.37
C GLY A 209 -11.98 -13.05 -4.78
N ILE A 210 -11.45 -11.90 -5.20
CA ILE A 210 -10.19 -11.34 -4.66
C ILE A 210 -10.36 -11.02 -3.17
N CYS A 211 -11.45 -10.36 -2.76
CA CYS A 211 -11.73 -10.15 -1.34
C CYS A 211 -11.73 -11.45 -0.54
N ARG A 212 -12.30 -12.52 -1.11
CA ARG A 212 -12.37 -13.82 -0.45
C ARG A 212 -11.00 -14.48 -0.29
N ASP A 213 -10.14 -14.35 -1.30
CA ASP A 213 -8.80 -14.92 -1.29
C ASP A 213 -7.88 -14.22 -0.28
N GLU A 214 -7.94 -12.89 -0.24
CA GLU A 214 -6.98 -12.07 0.53
C GLU A 214 -7.46 -11.83 1.97
N ALA A 215 -8.77 -11.66 2.20
CA ALA A 215 -9.32 -11.25 3.49
C ALA A 215 -10.33 -12.25 4.08
N GLY A 216 -10.67 -13.34 3.37
CA GLY A 216 -11.70 -14.28 3.80
C GLY A 216 -13.13 -13.72 3.77
N GLN A 217 -13.30 -12.44 3.40
CA GLN A 217 -14.56 -11.71 3.37
C GLN A 217 -15.04 -11.45 1.95
N TYR A 218 -16.19 -10.78 1.80
CA TYR A 218 -16.74 -10.39 0.51
C TYR A 218 -17.01 -8.90 0.49
N LEU A 219 -16.91 -8.28 -0.68
CA LEU A 219 -17.29 -6.89 -0.88
C LEU A 219 -18.81 -6.76 -0.91
N PHE A 220 -19.49 -7.64 -1.65
CA PHE A 220 -20.91 -7.49 -1.95
C PHE A 220 -21.84 -8.29 -1.02
N MET A 221 -21.33 -8.78 0.10
CA MET A 221 -22.11 -9.44 1.14
C MET A 221 -21.66 -8.93 2.50
N GLY A 222 -22.60 -8.80 3.44
CA GLY A 222 -22.27 -8.40 4.81
C GLY A 222 -21.47 -9.46 5.58
N PRO A 223 -20.93 -9.10 6.75
CA PRO A 223 -20.15 -10.01 7.58
C PRO A 223 -20.90 -11.32 7.91
N ARG A 224 -20.18 -12.44 7.91
CA ARG A 224 -20.74 -13.77 8.20
C ARG A 224 -20.20 -14.31 9.52
N GLY A 225 -20.91 -15.28 10.10
CA GLY A 225 -20.43 -16.01 11.29
C GLY A 225 -20.28 -15.12 12.54
N ARG A 226 -19.18 -15.32 13.28
CA ARG A 226 -18.91 -14.65 14.57
C ARG A 226 -18.60 -13.15 14.43
N GLU A 227 -18.39 -12.66 13.21
CA GLU A 227 -18.07 -11.27 12.88
C GLU A 227 -19.32 -10.37 12.75
N ARG A 228 -20.51 -10.89 13.11
CA ARG A 228 -21.75 -10.10 13.21
C ARG A 228 -21.75 -9.19 14.45
N ASP A 229 -20.76 -8.34 14.56
CA ASP A 229 -20.83 -7.19 15.45
C ASP A 229 -21.91 -6.22 14.92
N LYS A 230 -22.70 -5.65 15.83
CA LYS A 230 -23.71 -4.64 15.50
C LYS A 230 -23.11 -3.43 14.78
N ARG A 231 -21.83 -3.12 15.04
CA ARG A 231 -21.09 -2.03 14.39
C ARG A 231 -20.95 -2.20 12.87
N TYR A 232 -21.03 -3.43 12.35
CA TYR A 232 -20.93 -3.74 10.92
C TYR A 232 -22.27 -4.07 10.26
N LYS A 233 -23.39 -3.88 10.97
CA LYS A 233 -24.72 -4.16 10.42
C LYS A 233 -24.96 -3.26 9.18
N GLY A 234 -25.21 -3.89 8.04
CA GLY A 234 -25.48 -3.19 6.78
C GLY A 234 -24.23 -2.80 5.98
N LYS A 235 -23.02 -3.02 6.51
CA LYS A 235 -21.76 -2.76 5.82
C LYS A 235 -21.29 -3.97 4.98
N PRO A 236 -20.42 -3.76 3.98
CA PRO A 236 -19.66 -4.83 3.34
C PRO A 236 -18.92 -5.72 4.35
N GLY A 237 -18.80 -7.02 4.07
CA GLY A 237 -18.04 -7.94 4.92
C GLY A 237 -16.57 -7.56 5.03
N ILE A 238 -16.01 -7.02 3.94
CA ILE A 238 -14.64 -6.51 3.90
C ILE A 238 -14.39 -5.32 4.86
N ALA A 239 -15.45 -4.65 5.35
CA ALA A 239 -15.33 -3.57 6.33
C ALA A 239 -14.68 -4.03 7.64
N VAL A 240 -14.92 -5.29 8.05
CA VAL A 240 -14.32 -5.87 9.26
C VAL A 240 -12.80 -5.92 9.11
N TYR A 241 -12.34 -6.46 7.99
CA TYR A 241 -10.92 -6.59 7.68
C TYR A 241 -10.24 -5.22 7.53
N ALA A 242 -10.90 -4.27 6.86
CA ALA A 242 -10.39 -2.92 6.70
C ALA A 242 -10.21 -2.20 8.06
N ASP A 243 -11.20 -2.29 8.95
CA ASP A 243 -11.13 -1.67 10.27
C ASP A 243 -10.08 -2.33 11.19
N GLU A 244 -9.95 -3.66 11.15
CA GLU A 244 -8.95 -4.38 11.97
C GLU A 244 -7.51 -4.06 11.56
N MET A 245 -7.28 -3.81 10.27
CA MET A 245 -5.95 -3.60 9.71
C MET A 245 -5.56 -2.12 9.58
N ALA A 246 -6.52 -1.21 9.61
CA ALA A 246 -6.27 0.23 9.58
C ALA A 246 -5.85 0.74 10.96
N SER A 247 -4.60 0.45 11.36
CA SER A 247 -3.98 1.05 12.55
C SER A 247 -3.51 2.50 12.32
N ASP A 248 -3.34 2.90 11.06
CA ASP A 248 -2.94 4.25 10.62
C ASP A 248 -4.15 5.09 10.16
N THR A 249 -4.19 6.35 10.61
CA THR A 249 -5.26 7.31 10.29
C THR A 249 -5.46 7.53 8.79
N PHE A 250 -4.38 7.58 8.00
CA PHE A 250 -4.49 7.78 6.56
C PHE A 250 -4.84 6.49 5.81
N LEU A 251 -4.32 5.33 6.24
CA LEU A 251 -4.75 4.05 5.66
C LEU A 251 -6.25 3.85 5.85
N SER A 252 -6.80 4.22 7.01
CA SER A 252 -8.24 4.20 7.27
C SER A 252 -9.05 5.06 6.28
N VAL A 253 -8.45 6.15 5.79
CA VAL A 253 -9.07 7.03 4.77
C VAL A 253 -9.04 6.36 3.41
N VAL A 254 -7.90 5.82 2.98
CA VAL A 254 -7.77 5.12 1.69
C VAL A 254 -8.74 3.97 1.59
N LEU A 255 -8.94 3.23 2.69
CA LEU A 255 -9.80 2.06 2.74
C LEU A 255 -11.29 2.41 2.94
N SER A 256 -11.64 3.67 3.17
CA SER A 256 -13.03 4.02 3.53
C SER A 256 -14.08 3.56 2.52
N PRO A 257 -13.85 3.59 1.18
CA PRO A 257 -14.79 3.01 0.23
C PRO A 257 -15.09 1.52 0.42
N LEU A 258 -14.17 0.73 1.00
CA LEU A 258 -14.43 -0.70 1.31
C LEU A 258 -15.35 -0.87 2.53
N GLY A 259 -15.35 0.12 3.44
CA GLY A 259 -16.10 0.09 4.68
C GLY A 259 -17.53 0.64 4.57
N GLU A 260 -17.87 1.29 3.45
CA GLU A 260 -19.14 1.98 3.25
C GLU A 260 -20.02 1.28 2.22
N LYS A 261 -21.34 1.47 2.35
CA LYS A 261 -22.30 0.95 1.37
C LYS A 261 -22.46 1.96 0.23
N LEU A 262 -21.87 1.65 -0.91
CA LEU A 262 -21.91 2.47 -2.13
C LEU A 262 -22.94 1.93 -3.14
N PRO A 263 -23.29 2.70 -4.19
CA PRO A 263 -24.25 2.29 -5.23
C PRO A 263 -24.01 0.90 -5.82
N ILE A 264 -22.76 0.48 -6.00
CA ILE A 264 -22.43 -0.85 -6.52
C ILE A 264 -22.90 -1.99 -5.58
N ASN A 265 -23.05 -1.71 -4.28
CA ASN A 265 -23.47 -2.62 -3.21
C ASN A 265 -24.94 -2.39 -2.75
N ALA A 266 -25.65 -1.41 -3.32
CA ALA A 266 -27.01 -1.11 -2.92
C ALA A 266 -27.94 -2.32 -3.12
N SER A 267 -28.76 -2.60 -2.12
CA SER A 267 -29.81 -3.62 -2.15
C SER A 267 -31.05 -3.09 -2.85
N GLU A 268 -31.95 -3.99 -3.22
CA GLU A 268 -33.22 -3.65 -3.88
C GLU A 268 -33.99 -2.54 -3.14
N SER A 269 -34.13 -2.65 -1.81
CA SER A 269 -34.88 -1.68 -1.01
C SER A 269 -34.23 -0.30 -0.86
N GLU A 270 -32.97 -0.14 -1.28
CA GLU A 270 -32.23 1.14 -1.18
C GLU A 270 -32.14 1.87 -2.51
N ARG A 271 -32.55 1.22 -3.60
CA ARG A 271 -32.57 1.81 -4.94
C ARG A 271 -33.93 2.50 -5.12
N ALA A 272 -33.89 3.76 -5.55
CA ALA A 272 -35.09 4.47 -5.98
C ALA A 272 -35.57 3.96 -7.36
N ASP A 273 -36.82 4.25 -7.70
CA ASP A 273 -37.35 4.01 -9.04
C ASP A 273 -36.49 4.72 -10.10
N GLY A 274 -36.18 4.02 -11.20
CA GLY A 274 -35.34 4.58 -12.27
C GLY A 274 -33.85 4.66 -11.93
N TRP A 275 -33.35 3.80 -11.03
CA TRP A 275 -31.92 3.71 -10.71
C TRP A 275 -31.06 3.39 -11.94
N THR A 276 -30.08 4.26 -12.25
CA THR A 276 -29.19 4.13 -13.42
C THR A 276 -27.74 3.83 -13.07
N ALA A 277 -27.36 3.93 -11.78
CA ALA A 277 -25.98 3.69 -11.38
C ALA A 277 -25.63 2.19 -11.48
N LEU A 278 -24.40 1.89 -11.90
CA LEU A 278 -23.90 0.52 -11.98
C LEU A 278 -24.06 -0.18 -10.62
N ASN A 279 -24.82 -1.27 -10.61
CA ASN A 279 -25.15 -2.01 -9.40
C ASN A 279 -24.96 -3.51 -9.64
N ARG A 280 -24.20 -4.17 -8.77
CA ARG A 280 -23.89 -5.61 -8.91
C ARG A 280 -25.15 -6.46 -8.96
N HIS A 281 -26.16 -6.13 -8.14
CA HIS A 281 -27.36 -6.94 -8.03
C HIS A 281 -28.15 -6.85 -9.34
N MET A 282 -28.33 -5.65 -9.89
CA MET A 282 -29.01 -5.46 -11.17
C MET A 282 -28.34 -6.21 -12.32
N VAL A 283 -27.00 -6.15 -12.38
CA VAL A 283 -26.21 -6.84 -13.43
C VAL A 283 -26.32 -8.35 -13.30
N LEU A 284 -26.07 -8.91 -12.10
CA LEU A 284 -26.00 -10.37 -11.94
C LEU A 284 -27.37 -11.06 -11.91
N HIS A 285 -28.44 -10.34 -11.57
CA HIS A 285 -29.81 -10.86 -11.60
C HIS A 285 -30.56 -10.51 -12.89
N GLY A 286 -29.95 -9.76 -13.81
CA GLY A 286 -30.55 -9.41 -15.10
C GLY A 286 -31.68 -8.37 -15.01
N GLU A 287 -31.72 -7.57 -13.94
CA GLU A 287 -32.67 -6.46 -13.81
C GLU A 287 -32.30 -5.29 -14.72
N SER A 288 -31.01 -5.05 -14.93
CA SER A 288 -30.51 -4.14 -15.98
C SER A 288 -30.05 -4.97 -17.17
N VAL A 289 -30.45 -4.54 -18.36
CA VAL A 289 -30.12 -5.16 -19.65
C VAL A 289 -29.31 -4.24 -20.56
N ASP A 290 -29.03 -3.02 -20.08
CA ASP A 290 -28.35 -1.93 -20.78
C ASP A 290 -27.05 -1.50 -20.08
N TYR A 291 -26.58 -2.28 -19.10
CA TYR A 291 -25.36 -1.99 -18.35
C TYR A 291 -24.08 -2.07 -19.21
N GLY A 292 -24.12 -2.73 -20.37
CA GLY A 292 -23.01 -3.00 -21.28
C GLY A 292 -22.40 -1.78 -21.97
N THR A 293 -21.91 -0.81 -21.21
CA THR A 293 -21.27 0.40 -21.73
C THR A 293 -19.77 0.41 -21.43
N LYS A 294 -19.01 1.15 -22.25
CA LYS A 294 -17.56 1.36 -22.02
C LYS A 294 -17.32 1.97 -20.65
N ILE A 295 -18.12 2.98 -20.29
CA ILE A 295 -18.04 3.68 -18.99
C ILE A 295 -18.26 2.70 -17.84
N ASN A 296 -19.31 1.87 -17.88
CA ASN A 296 -19.55 0.89 -16.82
C ASN A 296 -18.46 -0.18 -16.74
N SER A 297 -17.88 -0.56 -17.88
CA SER A 297 -16.75 -1.48 -17.89
C SER A 297 -15.49 -0.86 -17.27
N LEU A 298 -15.20 0.41 -17.54
CA LEU A 298 -14.12 1.16 -16.87
C LEU A 298 -14.38 1.36 -15.38
N LYS A 299 -15.63 1.61 -14.97
CA LYS A 299 -16.03 1.64 -13.55
C LYS A 299 -15.74 0.30 -12.87
N ALA A 300 -16.11 -0.82 -13.49
CA ALA A 300 -15.80 -2.15 -12.99
C ALA A 300 -14.28 -2.44 -12.91
N ILE A 301 -13.50 -2.00 -13.91
CA ILE A 301 -12.03 -2.06 -13.91
C ILE A 301 -11.44 -1.22 -12.77
N SER A 302 -11.94 0.00 -12.56
CA SER A 302 -11.49 0.87 -11.47
C SER A 302 -11.72 0.22 -10.10
N LEU A 303 -12.89 -0.42 -9.93
CA LEU A 303 -13.24 -1.11 -8.69
C LEU A 303 -12.31 -2.29 -8.39
N ILE A 304 -12.12 -3.20 -9.34
CA ILE A 304 -11.28 -4.39 -9.09
C ILE A 304 -9.81 -3.98 -8.86
N ASN A 305 -9.33 -2.97 -9.58
CA ASN A 305 -7.99 -2.41 -9.39
C ASN A 305 -7.83 -1.83 -7.98
N TYR A 306 -8.78 -0.99 -7.56
CA TYR A 306 -8.80 -0.39 -6.23
C TYR A 306 -8.81 -1.45 -5.12
N VAL A 307 -9.70 -2.45 -5.24
CA VAL A 307 -9.81 -3.53 -4.25
C VAL A 307 -8.51 -4.32 -4.14
N ALA A 308 -7.97 -4.79 -5.26
CA ALA A 308 -6.72 -5.55 -5.27
C ALA A 308 -5.55 -4.73 -4.69
N SER A 309 -5.41 -3.48 -5.11
CA SER A 309 -4.34 -2.59 -4.64
C SER A 309 -4.47 -2.27 -3.15
N SER A 310 -5.69 -2.04 -2.67
CA SER A 310 -5.97 -1.71 -1.26
C SER A 310 -5.69 -2.89 -0.33
N LEU A 311 -6.08 -4.11 -0.72
CA LEU A 311 -5.83 -5.31 0.09
C LEU A 311 -4.34 -5.62 0.17
N LYS A 312 -3.59 -5.41 -0.93
CA LYS A 312 -2.14 -5.55 -0.91
C LYS A 312 -1.42 -4.46 -0.13
N LEU A 313 -1.98 -3.25 -0.08
CA LEU A 313 -1.47 -2.17 0.78
C LEU A 313 -1.57 -2.55 2.27
N ILE A 314 -2.68 -3.16 2.68
CA ILE A 314 -2.88 -3.68 4.04
C ILE A 314 -1.85 -4.76 4.39
N GLU A 315 -1.65 -5.75 3.51
CA GLU A 315 -0.72 -6.86 3.74
C GLU A 315 0.70 -6.37 4.08
N ARG A 316 1.16 -5.28 3.46
CA ARG A 316 2.48 -4.69 3.72
C ARG A 316 2.54 -3.70 4.87
N GLY A 317 1.43 -3.04 5.23
CA GLY A 317 1.39 -2.18 6.42
C GLY A 317 1.49 -2.96 7.72
N ALA A 318 1.16 -4.26 7.69
CA ALA A 318 1.20 -5.17 8.83
C ALA A 318 2.55 -5.89 9.03
N THR A 319 3.48 -5.80 8.06
CA THR A 319 4.84 -6.40 8.10
C THR A 319 5.92 -5.37 8.33
#